data_AF-A0AAJ6JG29-F1
#
_entry.id   AF-A0AAJ6JG29-F1
#
_cell.length_a   1.000
_cell.length_b   1.000
_cell.length_c   1.000
_cell.angle_alpha   90.00
_cell.angle_beta   90.00
_cell.angle_gamma   90.00
#
_symmetry.space_group_name_H-M   'P 1'
#
loop_
_entity.id
_entity.type
_entity.pdbx_description
1 polymer ?
#
loop_
_entity_poly.entity_id
_entity_poly.type
_entity_poly.pdbx_seq_one_letter_code
_entity_poly.pdbx_strand_id
1 'polypeptide(L)' 'MCLSVPAEIAQILPDDMAIVSVDGVSMEISTALIADPGVGDYVLVHVGYALARIDAAEAKRTLELLQDVGSEGRELRP' A
#
# COMPACT_ATOMS: atom_id res chain seq x y z
N MET A 1 12.15 11.38 -7.96
CA MET A 1 11.32 11.22 -6.75
C MET A 1 9.96 10.74 -7.23
N CYS A 2 9.70 9.43 -7.22
CA CYS A 2 8.44 8.87 -7.71
C CYS A 2 7.53 8.56 -6.52
N LEU A 3 6.40 9.26 -6.42
CA LEU A 3 5.37 8.98 -5.43
C LEU A 3 4.71 7.65 -5.78
N SER A 4 4.76 6.68 -4.86
CA SER A 4 3.92 5.47 -4.95
C SER A 4 2.46 5.87 -4.85
N VAL A 5 1.62 5.31 -5.71
CA VAL A 5 0.18 5.65 -5.76
C VAL A 5 -0.61 4.51 -5.12
N PRO A 6 -1.52 4.80 -4.17
CA PRO A 6 -2.42 3.80 -3.63
C PRO A 6 -3.42 3.35 -4.69
N ALA A 7 -3.61 2.04 -4.81
CA ALA A 7 -4.52 1.43 -5.76
C ALA A 7 -5.35 0.34 -5.08
N GLU A 8 -6.62 0.24 -5.43
CA GLU A 8 -7.50 -0.84 -4.94
C GLU A 8 -7.42 -2.03 -5.90
N ILE A 9 -7.27 -3.23 -5.35
CA ILE A 9 -7.34 -4.47 -6.12
C ILE A 9 -8.78 -4.72 -6.56
N ALA A 10 -9.02 -4.58 -7.87
CA ALA A 10 -10.30 -4.87 -8.49
C ALA A 10 -10.45 -6.36 -8.82
N GLN A 11 -9.35 -7.06 -9.15
CA GLN A 11 -9.37 -8.47 -9.49
C GLN A 11 -8.01 -9.14 -9.23
N ILE A 12 -8.01 -10.38 -8.73
CA ILE A 12 -6.81 -11.23 -8.64
C ILE A 12 -6.70 -12.09 -9.90
N LEU A 13 -5.49 -12.16 -10.45
CA LEU A 13 -5.13 -12.96 -11.62
C LEU A 13 -4.20 -14.12 -11.20
N PRO A 14 -4.06 -15.17 -12.04
CA PRO A 14 -3.02 -16.19 -11.85
C PRO A 14 -1.60 -15.60 -11.98
N ASP A 15 -0.59 -16.38 -11.58
CA ASP A 15 0.84 -16.00 -11.67
C ASP A 15 1.22 -14.74 -10.86
N ASP A 16 0.65 -14.59 -9.66
CA ASP A 16 0.92 -13.46 -8.75
C ASP A 16 0.64 -12.09 -9.39
N MET A 17 -0.37 -11.99 -10.25
CA MET A 17 -0.81 -10.74 -10.89
C MET A 17 -2.15 -10.27 -10.32
N ALA A 18 -2.40 -8.97 -10.42
CA ALA A 18 -3.70 -8.39 -10.06
C ALA A 18 -4.04 -7.19 -10.95
N ILE A 19 -5.33 -6.98 -11.19
CA ILE A 19 -5.84 -5.74 -11.78
C ILE A 19 -6.20 -4.80 -10.63
N VAL A 20 -5.61 -3.62 -10.65
CA VAL A 20 -5.92 -2.53 -9.72
C VAL A 20 -6.58 -1.37 -10.42
N SER A 21 -7.37 -0.59 -9.69
CA SER A 21 -7.95 0.66 -10.17
C SER A 21 -7.32 1.87 -9.46
N VAL A 22 -6.87 2.84 -10.25
CA VAL A 22 -6.33 4.12 -9.78
C VAL A 22 -7.07 5.23 -10.53
N ASP A 23 -7.86 6.03 -9.80
CA ASP A 23 -8.59 7.19 -10.37
C ASP A 23 -9.45 6.81 -11.61
N GLY A 24 -10.04 5.62 -11.60
CA GLY A 24 -10.85 5.09 -12.71
C GLY A 24 -10.06 4.43 -13.85
N VAL A 25 -8.73 4.40 -13.76
CA VAL A 25 -7.86 3.66 -14.70
C VAL A 25 -7.54 2.29 -14.12
N SER A 26 -7.88 1.22 -14.84
CA SER A 26 -7.52 -0.14 -14.49
C SER A 26 -6.17 -0.53 -15.09
N MET A 27 -5.26 -1.04 -14.27
CA MET A 27 -3.92 -1.48 -14.68
C MET A 27 -3.55 -2.82 -14.04
N GLU A 28 -2.79 -3.62 -14.77
CA GLU A 28 -2.24 -4.90 -14.27
C GLU A 28 -0.93 -4.65 -13.54
N ILE A 29 -0.80 -5.22 -12.35
CA ILE A 29 0.40 -5.13 -11.51
C ILE A 29 0.80 -6.50 -10.99
N SER A 30 2.08 -6.66 -10.70
CA SER A 30 2.57 -7.84 -10.00
C SER A 30 2.40 -7.68 -8.49
N THR A 31 1.83 -8.72 -7.89
CA THR A 31 1.60 -8.90 -6.45
C THR A 31 2.56 -9.91 -5.82
N ALA A 32 3.58 -10.38 -6.55
CA ALA A 32 4.55 -11.37 -6.08
C ALA A 32 5.33 -10.94 -4.81
N LEU A 33 5.33 -9.65 -4.48
CA LEU A 33 6.01 -9.08 -3.32
C LEU A 33 5.11 -8.97 -2.07
N ILE A 34 3.83 -9.31 -2.18
CA ILE A 34 2.85 -9.23 -1.10
C ILE A 34 2.20 -10.61 -0.87
N ALA A 35 1.93 -10.93 0.40
CA ALA A 35 1.34 -12.21 0.77
C ALA A 35 -0.19 -12.13 0.75
N ASP A 36 -0.82 -13.10 0.08
CA ASP A 36 -2.28 -13.31 0.05
C ASP A 36 -3.07 -12.02 -0.29
N PRO A 37 -2.85 -11.44 -1.49
CA PRO A 37 -3.62 -10.27 -1.93
C PRO A 37 -5.09 -10.63 -2.19
N GLY A 38 -6.01 -9.86 -1.62
CA GLY A 38 -7.45 -10.00 -1.83
C GLY A 38 -8.04 -8.90 -2.70
N VAL A 39 -9.18 -9.18 -3.35
CA VAL A 39 -9.99 -8.14 -3.98
C VAL A 39 -10.52 -7.19 -2.89
N GLY A 40 -10.41 -5.89 -3.14
CA GLY A 40 -10.74 -4.82 -2.17
C GLY A 40 -9.58 -4.41 -1.26
N ASP A 41 -8.42 -5.08 -1.33
CA ASP A 41 -7.22 -4.61 -0.64
C ASP A 41 -6.64 -3.38 -1.32
N TYR A 42 -6.09 -2.48 -0.50
CA TYR A 42 -5.35 -1.33 -0.96
C TYR A 42 -3.85 -1.59 -0.89
N VAL A 43 -3.19 -1.43 -2.03
CA VAL A 43 -1.76 -1.66 -2.18
C VAL A 43 -1.06 -0.40 -2.66
N LEU A 44 0.19 -0.21 -2.21
CA LEU A 44 1.05 0.83 -2.76
C LEU A 44 1.71 0.32 -4.03
N VAL A 45 1.40 0.95 -5.16
CA VAL A 45 2.00 0.60 -6.45
C VAL A 45 3.21 1.48 -6.73
N HIS A 46 4.31 0.84 -7.12
CA HIS A 46 5.50 1.51 -7.63
C HIS A 46 6.00 0.78 -8.88
N VAL A 47 5.96 1.47 -10.03
CA VAL A 47 6.51 0.98 -11.31
C VAL A 47 5.95 -0.41 -11.70
N GLY A 48 4.66 -0.65 -11.47
CA GLY A 48 3.98 -1.90 -11.85
C GLY A 48 4.05 -3.04 -10.83
N TYR A 49 4.58 -2.77 -9.64
CA TYR A 49 4.63 -3.74 -8.54
C TYR A 49 3.88 -3.23 -7.32
N ALA A 50 3.13 -4.11 -6.67
CA ALA A 50 2.61 -3.89 -5.33
C ALA A 50 3.76 -4.04 -4.33
N LEU A 51 4.14 -2.94 -3.67
CA LEU A 51 5.26 -2.93 -2.71
C LEU A 51 4.85 -3.48 -1.34
N ALA A 52 3.64 -3.14 -0.90
CA ALA A 52 3.12 -3.55 0.40
C ALA A 52 1.60 -3.50 0.37
N ARG A 53 0.98 -4.51 0.98
CA ARG A 53 -0.42 -4.46 1.41
C ARG A 53 -0.47 -3.61 2.67
N ILE A 54 -1.36 -2.64 2.69
CA ILE A 54 -1.62 -1.87 3.91
C ILE A 54 -2.80 -2.56 4.61
N ASP A 55 -2.51 -3.26 5.71
CA ASP A 55 -3.55 -3.89 6.51
C ASP A 55 -4.29 -2.82 7.33
N ALA A 56 -5.62 -2.79 7.28
CA ALA A 56 -6.39 -1.74 7.94
C ALA A 56 -6.18 -1.72 9.48
N ALA A 57 -5.87 -2.86 10.10
CA ALA A 57 -5.63 -2.95 11.54
C ALA A 57 -4.21 -2.48 11.93
N GLU A 58 -3.18 -2.83 11.15
CA GLU A 58 -1.80 -2.37 11.37
C GLU A 58 -1.63 -0.88 10.96
N ALA A 59 -2.33 -0.43 9.92
CA ALA A 59 -2.42 0.98 9.56
C ALA A 59 -3.01 1.79 10.72
N LYS A 60 -4.06 1.27 11.37
CA LYS A 60 -4.66 1.92 12.52
C LYS A 60 -3.72 1.93 13.73
N ARG A 61 -3.05 0.81 14.06
CA ARG A 61 -2.06 0.79 15.15
C ARG A 61 -0.87 1.70 14.91
N THR A 62 -0.39 1.78 13.67
CA THR A 62 0.70 2.68 13.27
C THR A 62 0.25 4.14 13.33
N LEU A 63 -0.97 4.46 12.88
CA LEU A 63 -1.55 5.80 13.01
C LEU A 63 -1.78 6.20 14.48
N GLU A 64 -2.19 5.27 15.34
CA GLU A 64 -2.33 5.51 16.79
C GLU A 64 -0.97 5.76 17.45
N LEU A 65 0.07 5.02 17.09
CA LEU A 65 1.44 5.27 17.56
C LEU A 65 2.02 6.58 17.03
N LEU A 66 1.73 6.95 15.77
CA LEU A 66 2.14 8.22 15.16
C LEU A 66 1.44 9.44 15.77
N GLN A 67 0.21 9.28 16.25
CA GLN A 67 -0.53 10.34 16.97
C GLN A 67 0.04 10.60 18.37
N ASP A 68 0.63 9.58 19.01
CA ASP A 68 1.30 9.72 20.32
C ASP A 68 2.66 10.44 20.17
N VAL A 69 3.42 10.18 19.11
CA VAL A 69 4.69 10.90 18.80
C VAL A 69 4.49 12.29 18.18
N GLY A 70 3.26 12.74 17.98
CA GLY A 70 2.94 14.13 17.61
C GLY A 70 3.34 15.17 18.66
N SER A 71 3.74 14.74 19.87
CA SER A 71 4.27 15.62 20.91
C SER A 71 5.81 15.67 20.98
N GLU A 72 6.55 14.86 20.22
CA GLU A 72 8.02 14.78 20.31
C GLU A 72 8.69 14.81 18.92
N GLY A 73 8.27 15.78 18.09
CA GLY A 73 8.93 16.15 16.84
C GLY A 73 9.94 17.30 16.98
N ARG A 74 10.60 17.43 18.14
CA ARG A 74 11.71 18.37 18.35
C ARG A 74 12.86 17.63 19.03
N GLU A 75 14.06 17.78 18.46
CA GLU A 75 15.38 17.30 18.93
C GLU A 75 15.68 15.80 18.67
N LEU A 76 16.80 15.36 18.11
CA LEU A 76 18.12 15.94 17.78
C LEU A 76 18.83 15.11 16.70
N ARG A 77 19.67 15.82 15.92
CA ARG A 77 20.76 15.29 15.09
C ARG A 77 21.78 14.48 15.91
N PRO A 78 22.52 13.59 15.24
CA PRO A 78 23.96 13.86 15.10
C PRO A 78 24.38 14.15 13.66
#